data_AF-A0A6J3LSK7-F1
#
_entry.id   AF-A0A6J3LSK7-F1
#
_cell.length_a   1.000
_cell.length_b   1.000
_cell.length_c   1.000
_cell.angle_alpha   90.00
_cell.angle_beta   90.00
_cell.angle_gamma   90.00
#
_symmetry.space_group_name_H-M   'P 1'
#
loop_
_entity.id
_entity.type
_entity.pdbx_description
1 polymer ?
#
loop_
_entity_poly.entity_id
_entity_poly.type
_entity_poly.pdbx_seq_one_letter_code
_entity_poly.pdbx_strand_id
1 'polypeptide(L)'
;MASAYFEHESEWQLAICRECRVAVWPAHIMRHLQSNHHRVEHKEAQRIAEEVQTWPGLALSASQLILPSTVRPPIEALPIYQDGIQCCLEPESCRYVCRSIGTIRRHWRRCHQWSRQGRQSGGGSGSAKTQKIAQAGASACRPVHCQRFFAHQECSGYFEVCPRRQTDDATPATSPDTDSAAAASVWMQAWKQANEALAAAKRGAEQRIAEGNVDEANPWLRRTGWVPYLAGQDREVLVQLVEEPTALTEKLATAVWQVMADVATASQATVAGSGTLILMQAVRTERDQVRYQPLQPYQDRTSIRKRCRVWQQMLVFFVRTQRMRDAGRASGPEYRFNRRQAVAFERLMAAAEDVVAATGEEASPENAPLTSIQRACLDFCIELLNQTVSRREYDCALICAAAVLGVNPTQPGWRDPETYPPFLSAIIK
;
A
#
# COMPACT_ATOMS: atom_id res chain seq x y z
N MET A 1 -25.65 -29.03 15.14
CA MET A 1 -24.80 -28.76 13.95
C MET A 1 -23.84 -27.60 14.21
N ALA A 2 -24.23 -26.65 15.06
CA ALA A 2 -23.37 -25.57 15.53
C ALA A 2 -22.02 -26.01 16.11
N SER A 3 -21.97 -27.12 16.87
CA SER A 3 -20.74 -27.60 17.50
C SER A 3 -19.65 -28.06 16.52
N ALA A 4 -20.00 -28.28 15.24
CA ALA A 4 -19.04 -28.58 14.18
C ALA A 4 -18.21 -27.34 13.79
N TYR A 5 -18.81 -26.15 13.88
CA TYR A 5 -18.18 -24.89 13.50
C TYR A 5 -17.68 -24.10 14.72
N PHE A 6 -18.42 -24.14 15.82
CA PHE A 6 -18.17 -23.34 17.01
C PHE A 6 -17.96 -24.21 18.25
N GLU A 7 -17.11 -23.71 19.14
CA GLU A 7 -16.91 -24.20 20.49
C GLU A 7 -17.51 -23.20 21.47
N HIS A 8 -18.28 -23.70 22.44
CA HIS A 8 -18.85 -22.87 23.49
C HIS A 8 -17.85 -22.75 24.63
N GLU A 9 -17.25 -21.57 24.78
CA GLU A 9 -16.38 -21.26 25.91
C GLU A 9 -17.24 -20.70 27.04
N SER A 10 -17.64 -21.58 27.97
CA SER A 10 -18.59 -21.25 29.04
C SER A 10 -18.02 -20.29 30.09
N GLU A 11 -16.70 -20.30 30.32
CA GLU A 11 -16.06 -19.42 31.31
C GLU A 11 -16.13 -17.95 30.85
N TRP A 12 -15.95 -17.73 29.55
CA TRP A 12 -15.94 -16.41 28.94
C TRP A 12 -17.26 -16.06 28.25
N GLN A 13 -18.21 -16.98 28.22
CA GLN A 13 -19.55 -16.81 27.64
C GLN A 13 -19.50 -16.51 26.13
N LEU A 14 -18.58 -17.14 25.40
CA LEU A 14 -18.31 -16.85 23.99
C LEU A 14 -18.45 -18.06 23.09
N ALA A 15 -18.86 -17.82 21.84
CA ALA A 15 -18.78 -18.79 20.76
C ALA A 15 -17.47 -18.58 19.98
N ILE A 16 -16.60 -19.58 19.94
CA ILE A 16 -15.30 -19.53 19.26
C ILE A 16 -15.34 -20.41 18.02
N CYS A 17 -15.03 -19.83 16.85
CA CYS A 17 -14.93 -20.59 15.61
C CYS A 17 -13.71 -21.53 15.65
N ARG A 18 -13.91 -22.81 15.35
CA ARG A 18 -12.85 -23.84 15.39
C ARG A 18 -11.78 -23.65 14.32
N GLU A 19 -12.17 -23.24 13.12
CA GLU A 19 -11.21 -23.05 12.00
C GLU A 19 -10.55 -21.68 12.06
N CYS A 20 -11.34 -20.61 12.24
CA CYS A 20 -10.82 -19.25 12.30
C CYS A 20 -10.14 -18.92 13.64
N ARG A 21 -10.37 -19.75 14.69
CA ARG A 21 -9.79 -19.60 16.04
C ARG A 21 -10.03 -18.20 16.64
N VAL A 22 -11.23 -17.67 16.45
CA VAL A 22 -11.67 -16.35 16.93
C VAL A 22 -13.08 -16.44 17.52
N ALA A 23 -13.35 -15.63 18.54
CA ALA A 23 -14.69 -15.44 19.07
C ALA A 23 -15.57 -14.66 18.08
N VAL A 24 -16.85 -15.03 18.02
CA VAL A 24 -17.85 -14.42 17.15
C VAL A 24 -19.10 -14.12 17.96
N TRP A 25 -19.58 -12.87 17.90
CA TRP A 25 -20.81 -12.48 18.56
C TRP A 25 -22.03 -13.22 17.97
N PRO A 26 -23.03 -13.60 18.78
CA PRO A 26 -24.20 -14.34 18.30
C PRO A 26 -24.91 -13.69 17.10
N ALA A 27 -25.00 -12.34 17.10
CA ALA A 27 -25.58 -11.57 16.01
C ALA A 27 -24.76 -11.62 14.69
N HIS A 28 -23.49 -12.00 14.75
CA HIS A 28 -22.56 -12.01 13.61
C HIS A 28 -22.24 -13.42 13.09
N ILE A 29 -22.75 -14.48 13.73
CA ILE A 29 -22.48 -15.87 13.36
C ILE A 29 -22.88 -16.16 11.92
N MET A 30 -24.10 -15.75 11.52
CA MET A 30 -24.58 -15.97 10.16
C MET A 30 -23.66 -15.29 9.12
N ARG A 31 -23.27 -14.03 9.38
CA ARG A 31 -22.36 -13.27 8.50
C ARG A 31 -20.96 -13.90 8.46
N HIS A 32 -20.48 -14.42 9.60
CA HIS A 32 -19.18 -15.10 9.68
C HIS A 32 -19.17 -16.41 8.87
N LEU A 33 -20.22 -17.22 8.97
CA LEU A 33 -20.35 -18.47 8.20
C LEU A 33 -20.53 -18.24 6.69
N GLN A 34 -21.17 -17.12 6.31
CA GLN A 34 -21.31 -16.71 4.91
C GLN A 34 -20.03 -16.06 4.34
N SER A 35 -19.04 -15.77 5.19
CA SER A 35 -17.78 -15.20 4.74
C SER A 35 -16.96 -16.20 3.91
N ASN A 36 -15.95 -15.69 3.21
CA ASN A 36 -15.09 -16.48 2.32
C ASN A 36 -14.39 -17.66 3.02
N HIS A 37 -14.28 -17.64 4.36
CA HIS A 37 -13.63 -18.69 5.14
C HIS A 37 -14.48 -19.97 5.25
N HIS A 38 -15.81 -19.87 5.31
CA HIS A 38 -16.68 -21.03 5.51
C HIS A 38 -17.67 -21.26 4.36
N ARG A 39 -18.10 -20.19 3.66
CA ARG A 39 -18.99 -20.24 2.47
C ARG A 39 -20.24 -21.12 2.67
N VAL A 40 -20.78 -21.14 3.88
CA VAL A 40 -21.96 -21.94 4.23
C VAL A 40 -23.19 -21.32 3.57
N GLU A 41 -24.07 -22.16 3.02
CA GLU A 41 -25.31 -21.71 2.37
C GLU A 41 -26.19 -20.94 3.37
N HIS A 42 -26.90 -19.91 2.90
CA HIS A 42 -27.70 -19.02 3.75
C HIS A 42 -28.65 -19.76 4.71
N LYS A 43 -29.39 -20.77 4.21
CA LYS A 43 -30.35 -21.54 5.02
C LYS A 43 -29.68 -22.40 6.08
N GLU A 44 -28.46 -22.86 5.83
CA GLU A 44 -27.69 -23.64 6.79
C GLU A 44 -27.03 -22.72 7.83
N ALA A 45 -26.43 -21.62 7.38
CA ALA A 45 -25.84 -20.60 8.26
C ALA A 45 -26.87 -19.99 9.21
N GLN A 46 -28.10 -19.75 8.75
CA GLN A 46 -29.19 -19.28 9.59
C GLN A 46 -29.57 -20.29 10.67
N ARG A 47 -29.74 -21.57 10.32
CA ARG A 47 -30.04 -22.64 11.29
C ARG A 47 -28.93 -22.79 12.34
N ILE A 48 -27.67 -22.68 11.92
CA ILE A 48 -26.52 -22.72 12.85
C ILE A 48 -26.53 -21.50 13.77
N ALA A 49 -26.81 -20.30 13.25
CA ALA A 49 -26.88 -19.09 14.06
C ALA A 49 -28.01 -19.13 15.09
N GLU A 50 -29.19 -19.63 14.70
CA GLU A 50 -30.33 -19.85 15.60
C GLU A 50 -29.97 -20.88 16.68
N GLU A 51 -29.31 -21.99 16.32
CA GLU A 51 -28.84 -23.00 17.29
C GLU A 51 -27.84 -22.39 18.30
N VAL A 52 -26.84 -21.61 17.86
CA VAL A 52 -25.88 -20.98 18.77
C VAL A 52 -26.55 -19.95 19.69
N GLN A 53 -27.56 -19.21 19.21
CA GLN A 53 -28.29 -18.26 20.05
C GLN A 53 -29.05 -18.93 21.21
N THR A 54 -29.35 -20.24 21.12
CA THR A 54 -29.96 -20.98 22.21
C THR A 54 -28.97 -21.46 23.28
N TRP A 55 -27.66 -21.27 23.07
CA TRP A 55 -26.66 -21.69 24.05
C TRP A 55 -26.78 -20.87 25.34
N PRO A 56 -26.79 -21.54 26.51
CA PRO A 56 -27.02 -20.87 27.77
C PRO A 56 -25.83 -19.98 28.13
N GLY A 57 -26.14 -18.73 28.48
CA GLY A 57 -25.15 -17.81 29.04
C GLY A 57 -24.17 -17.23 28.04
N LEU A 58 -24.50 -17.11 26.75
CA LEU A 58 -23.68 -16.35 25.80
C LEU A 58 -23.78 -14.84 26.02
N ALA A 59 -22.63 -14.18 25.98
CA ALA A 59 -22.56 -12.72 25.93
C ALA A 59 -23.09 -12.22 24.57
N LEU A 60 -24.03 -11.28 24.62
CA LEU A 60 -24.74 -10.77 23.44
C LEU A 60 -24.07 -9.54 22.83
N SER A 61 -23.27 -8.81 23.62
CA SER A 61 -22.61 -7.58 23.20
C SER A 61 -21.30 -7.33 23.96
N ALA A 62 -20.45 -6.47 23.41
CA ALA A 62 -19.15 -6.11 23.99
C ALA A 62 -19.24 -5.50 25.40
N SER A 63 -20.34 -4.80 25.71
CA SER A 63 -20.60 -4.24 27.05
C SER A 63 -20.76 -5.29 28.15
N GLN A 64 -21.09 -6.54 27.81
CA GLN A 64 -21.24 -7.65 28.75
C GLN A 64 -19.92 -8.40 28.97
N LEU A 65 -18.88 -8.11 28.18
CA LEU A 65 -17.58 -8.76 28.27
C LEU A 65 -16.54 -7.82 28.87
N ILE A 66 -16.04 -8.18 30.05
CA ILE A 66 -14.87 -7.53 30.64
C ILE A 66 -13.64 -8.28 30.15
N LEU A 67 -12.77 -7.61 29.39
CA LEU A 67 -11.53 -8.22 28.95
C LEU A 67 -10.62 -8.50 30.15
N PRO A 68 -10.18 -9.76 30.34
CA PRO A 68 -9.22 -10.08 31.38
C PRO A 68 -7.87 -9.46 31.05
N SER A 69 -7.12 -9.06 32.08
CA SER A 69 -5.72 -8.66 31.86
C SER A 69 -4.79 -9.87 31.73
N THR A 70 -5.13 -10.97 32.40
CA THR A 70 -4.36 -12.21 32.41
C THR A 70 -5.31 -13.40 32.51
N VAL A 71 -5.08 -14.46 31.74
CA VAL A 71 -5.86 -15.71 31.76
C VAL A 71 -4.95 -16.91 32.02
N ARG A 72 -5.37 -17.82 32.92
CA ARG A 72 -4.64 -19.05 33.28
C ARG A 72 -5.64 -20.17 33.58
N PRO A 73 -5.56 -21.34 32.91
CA PRO A 73 -4.66 -21.71 31.80
C PRO A 73 -5.03 -21.00 30.47
N PRO A 74 -4.20 -21.05 29.41
CA PRO A 74 -4.56 -20.50 28.10
C PRO A 74 -5.83 -21.15 27.55
N ILE A 75 -6.63 -20.39 26.82
CA ILE A 75 -7.87 -20.86 26.21
C ILE A 75 -7.50 -21.70 24.98
N GLU A 76 -7.73 -23.02 25.03
CA GLU A 76 -7.28 -23.96 24.00
C GLU A 76 -7.89 -23.70 22.62
N ALA A 77 -9.11 -23.15 22.60
CA ALA A 77 -9.81 -22.77 21.37
C ALA A 77 -9.18 -21.55 20.65
N LEU A 78 -8.30 -20.79 21.30
CA LEU A 78 -7.67 -19.58 20.76
C LEU A 78 -6.16 -19.77 20.46
N PRO A 79 -5.60 -19.07 19.45
CA PRO A 79 -4.20 -19.18 19.11
C PRO A 79 -3.33 -18.45 20.15
N ILE A 80 -2.26 -19.10 20.60
CA ILE A 80 -1.26 -18.50 21.49
C ILE A 80 -0.23 -17.76 20.65
N TYR A 81 -0.09 -16.46 20.90
CA TYR A 81 0.93 -15.62 20.29
C TYR A 81 2.14 -15.51 21.21
N GLN A 82 3.34 -15.81 20.70
CA GLN A 82 4.60 -15.75 21.45
C GLN A 82 5.30 -14.38 21.35
N ASP A 83 4.78 -13.48 20.52
CA ASP A 83 5.30 -12.14 20.23
C ASP A 83 4.56 -11.03 20.99
N GLY A 84 3.88 -11.36 22.09
CA GLY A 84 3.20 -10.41 22.95
C GLY A 84 4.14 -9.51 23.75
N ILE A 85 3.75 -8.26 23.92
CA ILE A 85 4.49 -7.20 24.62
C ILE A 85 3.52 -6.49 25.55
N GLN A 86 3.80 -6.52 26.85
CA GLN A 86 3.02 -5.83 27.86
C GLN A 86 3.71 -4.53 28.30
N CYS A 87 2.95 -3.47 28.48
CA CYS A 87 3.42 -2.21 29.07
C CYS A 87 3.80 -2.40 30.55
N CYS A 88 4.93 -1.83 30.96
CA CYS A 88 5.42 -1.88 32.35
C CYS A 88 5.73 -0.50 32.93
N LEU A 89 5.32 0.60 32.28
CA LEU A 89 5.58 1.96 32.77
C LEU A 89 4.82 2.27 34.07
N GLU A 90 3.59 1.78 34.18
CA GLU A 90 2.78 1.87 35.41
C GLU A 90 2.09 0.51 35.64
N PRO A 91 2.77 -0.45 36.31
CA PRO A 91 2.27 -1.82 36.45
C PRO A 91 0.92 -1.97 37.15
N GLU A 92 0.54 -1.00 37.98
CA GLU A 92 -0.71 -1.00 38.74
C GLU A 92 -1.92 -0.48 37.93
N SER A 93 -1.70 0.49 37.04
CA SER A 93 -2.76 1.15 36.26
C SER A 93 -2.83 0.66 34.80
N CYS A 94 -1.74 0.12 34.27
CA CYS A 94 -1.63 -0.23 32.85
C CYS A 94 -1.22 -1.69 32.64
N ARG A 95 -2.18 -2.45 32.11
CA ARG A 95 -1.98 -3.86 31.70
C ARG A 95 -2.13 -4.05 30.19
N TYR A 96 -1.81 -3.01 29.42
CA TYR A 96 -1.94 -3.04 27.97
C TYR A 96 -0.97 -4.04 27.33
N VAL A 97 -1.50 -4.94 26.49
CA VAL A 97 -0.73 -5.92 25.72
C VAL A 97 -0.92 -5.66 24.23
N CYS A 98 0.16 -5.78 23.46
CA CYS A 98 0.12 -5.73 21.99
C CYS A 98 1.25 -6.58 21.41
N ARG A 99 1.26 -6.79 20.09
CA ARG A 99 2.25 -7.64 19.41
C ARG A 99 3.30 -6.87 18.60
N SER A 100 3.30 -5.54 18.68
CA SER A 100 4.19 -4.70 17.87
C SER A 100 4.83 -3.58 18.68
N ILE A 101 6.14 -3.44 18.50
CA ILE A 101 6.95 -2.35 19.08
C ILE A 101 6.44 -0.98 18.63
N GLY A 102 5.92 -0.85 17.40
CA GLY A 102 5.34 0.40 16.92
C GLY A 102 4.08 0.78 17.71
N THR A 103 3.23 -0.22 17.99
CA THR A 103 1.98 -0.06 18.74
C THR A 103 2.25 0.31 20.20
N ILE A 104 3.17 -0.39 20.87
CA ILE A 104 3.48 -0.07 22.27
C ILE A 104 4.11 1.32 22.44
N ARG A 105 4.92 1.78 21.48
CA ARG A 105 5.46 3.16 21.47
C ARG A 105 4.37 4.22 21.31
N ARG A 106 3.30 3.91 20.58
CA ARG A 106 2.15 4.81 20.44
C ARG A 106 1.36 4.84 21.75
N HIS A 107 1.17 3.68 22.36
CA HIS A 107 0.52 3.55 23.66
C HIS A 107 1.27 4.34 24.75
N TRP A 108 2.59 4.20 24.87
CA TRP A 108 3.40 4.96 25.83
C TRP A 108 3.22 6.49 25.70
N ARG A 109 3.22 7.01 24.48
CA ARG A 109 3.02 8.44 24.24
C ARG A 109 1.62 8.93 24.59
N ARG A 110 0.59 8.11 24.35
CA ARG A 110 -0.82 8.48 24.54
C ARG A 110 -1.26 8.32 25.99
N CYS A 111 -0.88 7.21 26.62
CA CYS A 111 -1.36 6.83 27.95
C CYS A 111 -0.41 7.26 29.07
N HIS A 112 0.91 7.32 28.79
CA HIS A 112 1.93 7.60 29.81
C HIS A 112 2.75 8.87 29.51
N GLN A 113 2.46 9.57 28.41
CA GLN A 113 3.26 10.69 27.90
C GLN A 113 4.78 10.40 27.82
N TRP A 114 5.13 9.12 27.72
CA TRP A 114 6.50 8.64 27.82
C TRP A 114 7.12 8.42 26.44
N SER A 115 8.39 8.82 26.30
CA SER A 115 9.14 8.65 25.06
C SER A 115 10.61 8.30 25.37
N ARG A 116 11.21 7.46 24.51
CA ARG A 116 12.61 7.00 24.64
C ARG A 116 13.64 8.11 24.43
N GLN A 117 13.23 9.24 23.86
CA GLN A 117 14.05 10.44 23.74
C GLN A 117 13.57 11.42 24.80
N GLY A 118 14.35 11.57 25.88
CA GLY A 118 14.14 12.65 26.82
C GLY A 118 14.12 14.00 26.08
N ARG A 119 13.35 14.95 26.61
CA ARG A 119 13.07 16.28 26.03
C ARG A 119 14.30 17.22 25.90
N GLN A 120 15.52 16.68 25.96
CA GLN A 120 16.77 17.43 25.85
C GLN A 120 17.49 17.06 24.54
N SER A 121 17.49 18.03 23.63
CA SER A 121 18.38 18.12 22.49
C SER A 121 19.85 18.06 22.94
N GLY A 122 20.68 17.39 22.16
CA GLY A 122 22.12 17.30 22.38
C GLY A 122 22.71 16.19 21.52
N GLY A 123 23.27 16.59 20.37
CA GLY A 123 23.93 15.72 19.41
C GLY A 123 25.11 14.98 20.04
N GLY A 124 25.15 13.67 19.84
CA GLY A 124 26.24 12.82 20.32
C GLY A 124 25.91 11.34 20.13
N SER A 125 26.58 10.69 19.18
CA SER A 125 26.53 9.24 18.94
C SER A 125 27.48 8.52 19.88
N GLY A 126 27.03 8.20 21.10
CA GLY A 126 27.80 7.43 22.07
C GLY A 126 27.13 6.10 22.39
N SER A 127 27.89 4.99 22.35
CA SER A 127 27.44 3.63 22.72
C SER A 127 26.71 3.59 24.09
N ALA A 128 27.18 4.37 25.07
CA ALA A 128 26.57 4.49 26.39
C ALA A 128 25.15 5.12 26.39
N LYS A 129 24.87 6.07 25.48
CA LYS A 129 23.52 6.68 25.34
C LYS A 129 22.56 5.67 24.70
N THR A 130 23.03 4.93 23.70
CA THR A 130 22.29 3.82 23.08
C THR A 130 21.96 2.73 24.10
N GLN A 131 22.90 2.39 24.97
CA GLN A 131 22.71 1.38 26.03
C GLN A 131 21.71 1.86 27.10
N LYS A 132 21.77 3.12 27.55
CA LYS A 132 20.75 3.71 28.45
C LYS A 132 19.35 3.75 27.82
N ILE A 133 19.24 4.09 26.54
CA ILE A 133 17.96 4.09 25.78
C ILE A 133 17.44 2.66 25.55
N ALA A 134 18.34 1.67 25.45
CA ALA A 134 17.97 0.26 25.36
C ALA A 134 17.47 -0.27 26.70
N GLN A 135 18.17 0.02 27.80
CA GLN A 135 17.78 -0.35 29.16
C GLN A 135 16.44 0.29 29.57
N ALA A 136 16.25 1.59 29.32
CA ALA A 136 14.98 2.28 29.58
C ALA A 136 13.82 1.73 28.72
N GLY A 137 14.11 1.19 27.53
CA GLY A 137 13.12 0.51 26.70
C GLY A 137 12.78 -0.90 27.21
N ALA A 138 13.77 -1.61 27.75
CA ALA A 138 13.60 -2.95 28.32
C ALA A 138 12.88 -2.92 29.68
N SER A 139 13.02 -1.84 30.46
CA SER A 139 12.25 -1.65 31.70
C SER A 139 10.82 -1.18 31.47
N ALA A 140 10.51 -0.61 30.30
CA ALA A 140 9.20 -0.03 29.97
C ALA A 140 8.20 -1.05 29.41
N CYS A 141 8.65 -2.26 29.06
CA CYS A 141 7.79 -3.36 28.65
C CYS A 141 8.41 -4.72 28.90
N ARG A 142 7.56 -5.73 29.11
CA ARG A 142 7.97 -7.13 29.23
C ARG A 142 7.38 -7.99 28.12
N PRO A 143 8.09 -9.00 27.62
CA PRO A 143 7.52 -9.98 26.72
C PRO A 143 6.51 -10.86 27.46
N VAL A 144 5.43 -11.23 26.78
CA VAL A 144 4.37 -12.11 27.30
C VAL A 144 3.88 -13.02 26.19
N HIS A 145 3.40 -14.21 26.54
CA HIS A 145 2.48 -14.93 25.67
C HIS A 145 1.13 -14.23 25.75
N CYS A 146 0.44 -14.07 24.62
CA CYS A 146 -0.87 -13.44 24.63
C CYS A 146 -1.87 -14.16 23.74
N GLN A 147 -3.15 -13.98 24.08
CA GLN A 147 -4.29 -14.37 23.27
C GLN A 147 -5.19 -13.14 23.05
N ARG A 148 -6.15 -13.28 22.14
CA ARG A 148 -7.22 -12.31 21.94
C ARG A 148 -8.49 -13.08 21.61
N PHE A 149 -9.65 -12.58 22.03
CA PHE A 149 -10.93 -13.17 21.67
C PHE A 149 -11.31 -12.80 20.23
N PHE A 150 -11.30 -11.51 19.89
CA PHE A 150 -11.80 -11.02 18.60
C PHE A 150 -10.69 -10.49 17.71
N ALA A 151 -10.77 -10.77 16.40
CA ALA A 151 -9.79 -10.26 15.43
C ALA A 151 -9.94 -8.76 15.12
N HIS A 152 -11.18 -8.28 15.09
CA HIS A 152 -11.59 -6.91 14.80
C HIS A 152 -12.80 -6.56 15.70
N GLN A 153 -13.06 -5.27 15.94
CA GLN A 153 -14.14 -4.70 16.79
C GLN A 153 -13.81 -4.48 18.29
N GLU A 154 -14.81 -4.06 19.06
CA GLU A 154 -14.76 -3.87 20.52
C GLU A 154 -14.35 -5.18 21.21
N CYS A 155 -13.56 -5.08 22.28
CA CYS A 155 -12.94 -6.22 22.98
C CYS A 155 -11.89 -7.03 22.16
N SER A 156 -11.30 -6.46 21.12
CA SER A 156 -10.17 -7.06 20.36
C SER A 156 -8.79 -6.92 21.05
N GLY A 157 -8.77 -6.50 22.33
CA GLY A 157 -7.55 -6.35 23.11
C GLY A 157 -6.82 -7.68 23.31
N TYR A 158 -5.49 -7.62 23.34
CA TYR A 158 -4.68 -8.77 23.76
C TYR A 158 -4.63 -8.82 25.28
N PHE A 159 -4.59 -10.04 25.81
CA PHE A 159 -4.38 -10.31 27.23
C PHE A 159 -3.25 -11.31 27.42
N GLU A 160 -2.57 -11.22 28.55
CA GLU A 160 -1.48 -12.13 28.87
C GLU A 160 -2.01 -13.53 29.16
N VAL A 161 -1.29 -14.55 28.69
CA VAL A 161 -1.51 -15.94 29.10
C VAL A 161 -0.24 -16.53 29.67
N CYS A 162 -0.38 -17.36 30.69
CA CYS A 162 0.74 -18.12 31.23
C CYS A 162 0.56 -19.61 30.88
N PRO A 163 1.51 -20.21 30.13
CA PRO A 163 1.52 -21.66 29.94
C PRO A 163 1.57 -22.36 31.30
N ARG A 164 0.81 -23.44 31.45
CA ARG A 164 0.84 -24.28 32.66
C ARG A 164 2.27 -24.77 32.85
N ARG A 165 2.95 -24.37 33.93
CA ARG A 165 4.21 -25.02 34.33
C ARG A 165 3.87 -26.47 34.62
N GLN A 166 4.43 -27.41 33.85
CA GLN A 166 4.56 -28.78 34.30
C GLN A 166 5.53 -28.78 35.48
N THR A 167 5.00 -28.64 36.68
CA THR A 167 5.70 -28.94 37.93
C THR A 167 4.70 -29.65 38.83
N ASP A 168 4.41 -30.90 38.49
CA ASP A 168 4.01 -31.89 39.49
C ASP A 168 5.26 -32.72 39.78
N ASP A 169 6.16 -32.18 40.60
CA ASP A 169 6.74 -32.96 41.68
C ASP A 169 7.39 -32.05 42.73
N ALA A 170 7.19 -32.43 43.98
CA ALA A 170 7.44 -31.63 45.17
C ALA A 170 8.93 -31.34 45.42
N THR A 171 9.30 -30.08 45.65
CA THR A 171 10.24 -29.67 46.72
C THR A 171 10.25 -28.14 46.90
N PRO A 172 10.45 -27.63 48.13
CA PRO A 172 10.19 -26.24 48.47
C PRO A 172 11.37 -25.32 48.13
N ALA A 173 11.02 -24.06 47.88
CA ALA A 173 11.84 -22.85 47.82
C ALA A 173 13.36 -23.01 48.02
N THR A 174 14.13 -22.78 46.96
CA THR A 174 15.44 -22.10 47.07
C THR A 174 15.67 -21.27 45.82
N SER A 175 15.82 -19.96 46.00
CA SER A 175 16.24 -19.02 44.95
C SER A 175 17.62 -19.41 44.42
N PRO A 176 17.89 -19.20 43.12
CA PRO A 176 18.99 -18.31 42.80
C PRO A 176 18.64 -17.30 41.70
N ASP A 177 18.72 -16.03 42.07
CA ASP A 177 18.98 -14.90 41.20
C ASP A 177 20.39 -15.02 40.62
N THR A 178 20.55 -15.37 39.34
CA THR A 178 21.59 -14.79 38.44
C THR A 178 21.55 -15.29 36.99
N ASP A 179 20.95 -16.45 36.66
CA ASP A 179 20.96 -16.97 35.26
C ASP A 179 19.79 -16.47 34.38
N SER A 180 18.77 -15.85 34.98
CA SER A 180 17.57 -15.37 34.29
C SER A 180 17.83 -14.16 33.37
N ALA A 181 18.71 -13.25 33.77
CA ALA A 181 18.95 -12.00 33.03
C ALA A 181 19.76 -12.22 31.74
N ALA A 182 20.74 -13.13 31.75
CA ALA A 182 21.56 -13.46 30.58
C ALA A 182 20.76 -14.25 29.55
N ALA A 183 19.99 -15.27 29.98
CA ALA A 183 19.10 -16.02 29.11
C ALA A 183 17.97 -15.13 28.52
N ALA A 184 17.40 -14.22 29.33
CA ALA A 184 16.42 -13.24 28.85
C ALA A 184 17.03 -12.22 27.85
N SER A 185 18.29 -11.82 28.04
CA SER A 185 19.00 -10.90 27.13
C SER A 185 19.30 -11.55 25.78
N VAL A 186 19.79 -12.79 25.77
CA VAL A 186 20.09 -13.55 24.55
C VAL A 186 18.81 -13.85 23.77
N TRP A 187 17.74 -14.27 24.46
CA TRP A 187 16.45 -14.52 23.82
C TRP A 187 15.81 -13.22 23.29
N MET A 188 15.94 -12.09 23.99
CA MET A 188 15.44 -10.78 23.53
C MET A 188 16.20 -10.26 22.30
N GLN A 189 17.50 -10.56 22.18
CA GLN A 189 18.28 -10.26 20.97
C GLN A 189 17.83 -11.13 19.79
N ALA A 190 17.68 -12.44 19.99
CA ALA A 190 17.19 -13.36 18.95
C ALA A 190 15.76 -13.02 18.51
N TRP A 191 14.87 -12.67 19.45
CA TRP A 191 13.50 -12.24 19.17
C TRP A 191 13.44 -10.90 18.46
N LYS A 192 14.28 -9.93 18.85
CA LYS A 192 14.40 -8.65 18.15
C LYS A 192 14.89 -8.86 16.72
N GLN A 193 15.88 -9.72 16.51
CA GLN A 193 16.39 -10.09 15.19
C GLN A 193 15.31 -10.80 14.35
N ALA A 194 14.55 -11.74 14.93
CA ALA A 194 13.47 -12.44 14.24
C ALA A 194 12.32 -11.50 13.86
N ASN A 195 11.94 -10.55 14.72
CA ASN A 195 10.94 -9.55 14.40
C ASN A 195 11.45 -8.49 13.42
N GLU A 196 12.72 -8.11 13.50
CA GLU A 196 13.35 -7.24 12.50
C GLU A 196 13.43 -7.94 11.15
N ALA A 197 13.72 -9.25 11.12
CA ALA A 197 13.71 -10.08 9.93
C ALA A 197 12.29 -10.27 9.36
N LEU A 198 11.28 -10.51 10.20
CA LEU A 198 9.88 -10.61 9.76
C LEU A 198 9.35 -9.25 9.27
N ALA A 199 9.69 -8.16 9.95
CA ALA A 199 9.35 -6.82 9.51
C ALA A 199 10.10 -6.44 8.23
N ALA A 200 11.36 -6.88 8.06
CA ALA A 200 12.10 -6.72 6.82
C ALA A 200 11.52 -7.57 5.68
N ALA A 201 11.09 -8.80 5.98
CA ALA A 201 10.41 -9.68 5.03
C ALA A 201 9.04 -9.10 4.62
N LYS A 202 8.27 -8.55 5.56
CA LYS A 202 7.04 -7.81 5.27
C LYS A 202 7.30 -6.55 4.43
N ARG A 203 8.32 -5.75 4.78
CA ARG A 203 8.74 -4.60 3.96
C ARG A 203 9.17 -5.02 2.55
N GLY A 204 9.92 -6.11 2.42
CA GLY A 204 10.33 -6.67 1.13
C GLY A 204 9.15 -7.21 0.31
N ALA A 205 8.16 -7.83 0.97
CA ALA A 205 6.93 -8.31 0.35
C ALA A 205 5.96 -7.16 -0.02
N GLU A 206 6.00 -6.03 0.71
CA GLU A 206 5.28 -4.79 0.37
C GLU A 206 6.01 -3.96 -0.71
N GLN A 207 7.33 -4.10 -0.82
CA GLN A 207 8.16 -3.48 -1.86
C GLN A 207 7.97 -4.17 -3.22
N ARG A 208 7.83 -5.49 -3.27
CA ARG A 208 7.59 -6.19 -4.55
C ARG A 208 6.10 -6.35 -4.82
N ILE A 209 5.71 -6.16 -6.07
CA ILE A 209 4.34 -6.45 -6.50
C ILE A 209 4.16 -7.98 -6.51
N ALA A 210 3.28 -8.49 -5.64
CA ALA A 210 3.00 -9.93 -5.51
C ALA A 210 1.59 -10.26 -5.99
N GLU A 211 1.45 -11.41 -6.67
CA GLU A 211 0.15 -12.02 -6.93
C GLU A 211 -0.46 -12.46 -5.59
N GLY A 212 -1.56 -11.84 -5.18
CA GLY A 212 -2.25 -12.19 -3.92
C GLY A 212 -2.41 -11.04 -2.92
N ASN A 213 -1.71 -9.90 -3.07
CA ASN A 213 -2.01 -8.64 -2.35
C ASN A 213 -3.26 -7.94 -2.91
N VAL A 214 -4.24 -8.74 -3.36
CA VAL A 214 -5.52 -8.26 -3.83
C VAL A 214 -6.25 -7.82 -2.57
N ASP A 215 -6.22 -6.53 -2.30
CA ASP A 215 -7.34 -5.92 -1.61
C ASP A 215 -8.58 -6.37 -2.40
N GLU A 216 -9.31 -7.35 -1.87
CA GLU A 216 -10.20 -8.27 -2.61
C GLU A 216 -11.30 -7.57 -3.42
N ALA A 217 -11.41 -6.24 -3.28
CA ALA A 217 -12.46 -5.34 -3.73
C ALA A 217 -12.14 -4.45 -4.95
N ASN A 218 -11.05 -4.64 -5.71
CA ASN A 218 -10.80 -3.81 -6.91
C ASN A 218 -11.05 -4.55 -8.26
N PRO A 219 -12.29 -4.55 -8.79
CA PRO A 219 -12.61 -5.10 -10.11
C PRO A 219 -11.76 -4.57 -11.27
N TRP A 220 -11.26 -3.33 -11.16
CA TRP A 220 -10.44 -2.71 -12.20
C TRP A 220 -9.12 -3.47 -12.40
N LEU A 221 -8.42 -3.81 -11.32
CA LEU A 221 -7.14 -4.52 -11.39
C LEU A 221 -7.28 -5.93 -11.98
N ARG A 222 -8.42 -6.59 -11.71
CA ARG A 222 -8.76 -7.88 -12.33
C ARG A 222 -9.00 -7.73 -13.83
N ARG A 223 -9.71 -6.68 -14.22
CA ARG A 223 -10.02 -6.40 -15.62
C ARG A 223 -8.79 -6.00 -16.43
N THR A 224 -7.92 -5.16 -15.88
CA THR A 224 -6.73 -4.72 -16.59
C THR A 224 -5.65 -5.81 -16.60
N GLY A 225 -5.49 -6.56 -15.51
CA GLY A 225 -4.38 -7.51 -15.37
C GLY A 225 -3.05 -6.84 -15.00
N TRP A 226 -3.07 -5.65 -14.39
CA TRP A 226 -1.84 -4.96 -13.98
C TRP A 226 -1.04 -5.76 -12.95
N VAL A 227 -1.72 -6.51 -12.08
CA VAL A 227 -1.09 -7.33 -11.02
C VAL A 227 -0.19 -8.43 -11.60
N PRO A 228 -0.68 -9.36 -12.43
CA PRO A 228 0.18 -10.38 -13.02
C PRO A 228 1.24 -9.78 -13.95
N TYR A 229 0.96 -8.66 -14.62
CA TYR A 229 1.92 -8.01 -15.51
C TYR A 229 3.12 -7.41 -14.77
N LEU A 230 2.90 -6.75 -13.62
CA LEU A 230 3.96 -6.13 -12.83
C LEU A 230 4.49 -7.05 -11.72
N ALA A 231 4.08 -8.31 -11.68
CA ALA A 231 4.50 -9.26 -10.67
C ALA A 231 6.04 -9.37 -10.59
N GLY A 232 6.58 -9.32 -9.38
CA GLY A 232 8.01 -9.38 -9.09
C GLY A 232 8.78 -8.06 -9.28
N GLN A 233 8.15 -7.02 -9.86
CA GLN A 233 8.76 -5.70 -9.99
C GLN A 233 8.82 -4.99 -8.63
N ASP A 234 9.86 -4.17 -8.44
CA ASP A 234 10.02 -3.34 -7.25
C ASP A 234 9.21 -2.05 -7.37
N ARG A 235 8.34 -1.80 -6.40
CA ARG A 235 7.42 -0.67 -6.36
C ARG A 235 8.15 0.67 -6.29
N GLU A 236 9.22 0.78 -5.50
CA GLU A 236 9.97 2.04 -5.40
C GLU A 236 10.64 2.35 -6.73
N VAL A 237 11.19 1.35 -7.40
CA VAL A 237 11.74 1.50 -8.75
C VAL A 237 10.67 1.95 -9.74
N LEU A 238 9.48 1.34 -9.72
CA LEU A 238 8.38 1.73 -10.61
C LEU A 238 7.90 3.17 -10.37
N VAL A 239 7.79 3.61 -9.12
CA VAL A 239 7.42 4.98 -8.78
C VAL A 239 8.49 5.96 -9.23
N GLN A 240 9.78 5.64 -9.01
CA GLN A 240 10.90 6.45 -9.47
C GLN A 240 10.93 6.61 -11.01
N LEU A 241 10.45 5.64 -11.79
CA LEU A 241 10.39 5.78 -13.25
C LEU A 241 9.40 6.86 -13.69
N VAL A 242 8.35 7.16 -12.93
CA VAL A 242 7.29 8.12 -13.27
C VAL A 242 7.38 9.43 -12.45
N GLU A 243 8.39 9.59 -11.61
CA GLU A 243 8.59 10.80 -10.83
C GLU A 243 9.02 11.99 -11.70
N GLU A 244 8.83 13.21 -11.19
CA GLU A 244 9.29 14.42 -11.88
C GLU A 244 10.82 14.43 -11.97
N PRO A 245 11.38 14.68 -13.16
CA PRO A 245 12.83 14.62 -13.36
C PRO A 245 13.53 15.80 -12.71
N THR A 246 14.70 15.54 -12.14
CA THR A 246 15.52 16.59 -11.54
C THR A 246 16.43 17.21 -12.61
N ALA A 247 16.31 18.53 -12.82
CA ALA A 247 17.05 19.26 -13.87
C ALA A 247 18.58 19.11 -13.78
N LEU A 248 19.11 18.89 -12.57
CA LEU A 248 20.55 18.72 -12.33
C LEU A 248 21.10 17.41 -12.91
N THR A 249 20.32 16.33 -12.87
CA THR A 249 20.77 14.98 -13.21
C THR A 249 20.18 14.47 -14.51
N GLU A 250 18.95 14.85 -14.84
CA GLU A 250 18.16 14.26 -15.92
C GLU A 250 17.77 15.28 -16.99
N LYS A 251 18.75 15.99 -17.56
CA LYS A 251 18.54 17.10 -18.51
C LYS A 251 17.52 16.78 -19.62
N LEU A 252 17.66 15.63 -20.29
CA LEU A 252 16.72 15.24 -21.37
C LEU A 252 15.29 15.00 -20.85
N ALA A 253 15.15 14.29 -19.73
CA ALA A 253 13.83 14.04 -19.15
C ALA A 253 13.17 15.36 -18.70
N THR A 254 13.96 16.30 -18.16
CA THR A 254 13.48 17.65 -17.83
C THR A 254 13.07 18.44 -19.07
N ALA A 255 13.82 18.35 -20.17
CA ALA A 255 13.44 18.99 -21.44
C ALA A 255 12.09 18.46 -21.95
N VAL A 256 11.94 17.13 -22.01
CA VAL A 256 10.67 16.48 -22.42
C VAL A 256 9.52 16.84 -21.48
N TRP A 257 9.79 16.90 -20.16
CA TRP A 257 8.81 17.29 -19.16
C TRP A 257 8.27 18.71 -19.35
N GLN A 258 9.16 19.68 -19.61
CA GLN A 258 8.77 21.07 -19.86
C GLN A 258 8.05 21.22 -21.19
N VAL A 259 8.56 20.59 -22.25
CA VAL A 259 7.92 20.65 -23.57
C VAL A 259 6.50 20.09 -23.56
N MET A 260 6.24 19.02 -22.82
CA MET A 260 4.87 18.51 -22.69
C MET A 260 3.93 19.52 -22.00
N ALA A 261 4.44 20.32 -21.06
CA ALA A 261 3.66 21.41 -20.45
C ALA A 261 3.36 22.54 -21.45
N ASP A 262 4.32 22.86 -22.33
CA ASP A 262 4.14 23.85 -23.38
C ASP A 262 3.15 23.37 -24.45
N VAL A 263 3.26 22.10 -24.88
CA VAL A 263 2.32 21.45 -25.81
C VAL A 263 0.91 21.45 -25.22
N ALA A 264 0.76 21.13 -23.92
CA ALA A 264 -0.53 21.20 -23.25
C ALA A 264 -1.10 22.63 -23.21
N THR A 265 -0.25 23.64 -23.05
CA THR A 265 -0.69 25.05 -23.06
C THR A 265 -1.09 25.49 -24.48
N ALA A 266 -0.29 25.15 -25.48
CA ALA A 266 -0.56 25.43 -26.89
C ALA A 266 -1.83 24.73 -27.38
N SER A 267 -2.11 23.51 -26.91
CA SER A 267 -3.34 22.79 -27.27
C SER A 267 -4.57 23.49 -26.70
N GLN A 268 -4.54 23.98 -25.45
CA GLN A 268 -5.66 24.73 -24.88
C GLN A 268 -5.89 26.08 -25.59
N ALA A 269 -4.82 26.78 -25.96
CA ALA A 269 -4.92 28.00 -26.76
C ALA A 269 -5.56 27.72 -28.13
N THR A 270 -5.18 26.60 -28.77
CA THR A 270 -5.75 26.13 -30.02
C THR A 270 -7.25 25.83 -29.88
N VAL A 271 -7.66 25.14 -28.82
CA VAL A 271 -9.08 24.85 -28.52
C VAL A 271 -9.86 26.16 -28.28
N ALA A 272 -9.30 27.09 -27.50
CA ALA A 272 -9.94 28.38 -27.23
C ALA A 272 -10.12 29.25 -28.49
N GLY A 273 -9.18 29.17 -29.44
CA GLY A 273 -9.25 29.89 -30.72
C GLY A 273 -10.04 29.18 -31.82
N SER A 274 -10.48 27.94 -31.60
CA SER A 274 -11.16 27.13 -32.61
C SER A 274 -12.67 27.41 -32.67
N GLY A 275 -13.25 27.36 -33.87
CA GLY A 275 -14.69 27.52 -34.05
C GLY A 275 -15.51 26.39 -33.43
N THR A 276 -16.69 26.72 -32.90
CA THR A 276 -17.59 25.79 -32.19
C THR A 276 -17.87 24.48 -32.94
N LEU A 277 -18.02 24.52 -34.27
CA LEU A 277 -18.28 23.33 -35.08
C LEU A 277 -17.10 22.34 -35.08
N ILE A 278 -15.86 22.85 -35.11
CA ILE A 278 -14.65 22.01 -35.01
C ILE A 278 -14.60 21.35 -33.64
N LEU A 279 -14.86 22.12 -32.59
CA LEU A 279 -14.87 21.63 -31.22
C LEU A 279 -15.99 20.62 -30.96
N MET A 280 -17.15 20.76 -31.62
CA MET A 280 -18.22 19.77 -31.57
C MET A 280 -17.82 18.47 -32.26
N GLN A 281 -17.08 18.53 -33.37
CA GLN A 281 -16.56 17.32 -34.03
C GLN A 281 -15.48 16.63 -33.19
N ALA A 282 -14.61 17.41 -32.54
CA ALA A 282 -13.50 16.88 -31.73
C ALA A 282 -13.95 16.06 -30.50
N VAL A 283 -15.13 16.32 -29.93
CA VAL A 283 -15.65 15.57 -28.75
C VAL A 283 -16.32 14.25 -29.13
N ARG A 284 -16.57 14.01 -30.42
CA ARG A 284 -17.33 12.83 -30.87
C ARG A 284 -16.48 11.59 -30.70
N THR A 285 -17.02 10.61 -29.98
CA THR A 285 -16.41 9.29 -29.85
C THR A 285 -16.88 8.33 -30.94
N GLU A 286 -18.06 8.57 -31.52
CA GLU A 286 -18.68 7.75 -32.56
C GLU A 286 -19.12 8.63 -33.75
N ARG A 287 -19.15 8.04 -34.95
CA ARG A 287 -19.37 8.76 -36.21
C ARG A 287 -20.78 9.35 -36.35
N ASP A 288 -21.74 8.83 -35.60
CA ASP A 288 -23.15 9.19 -35.59
C ASP A 288 -23.59 9.86 -34.27
N GLN A 289 -22.72 9.90 -33.26
CA GLN A 289 -23.02 10.58 -32.00
C GLN A 289 -23.23 12.08 -32.21
N VAL A 290 -24.37 12.59 -31.71
CA VAL A 290 -24.70 14.02 -31.67
C VAL A 290 -24.29 14.59 -30.32
N ARG A 291 -23.42 15.60 -30.32
CA ARG A 291 -22.96 16.32 -29.13
C ARG A 291 -23.51 17.74 -29.14
N TYR A 292 -24.19 18.12 -28.06
CA TYR A 292 -24.76 19.46 -27.89
C TYR A 292 -23.82 20.44 -27.18
N GLN A 293 -22.69 19.96 -26.65
CA GLN A 293 -21.68 20.78 -25.99
C GLN A 293 -20.33 20.60 -26.71
N PRO A 294 -19.67 21.69 -27.12
CA PRO A 294 -18.34 21.63 -27.74
C PRO A 294 -17.27 21.23 -26.74
N LEU A 295 -16.09 20.85 -27.22
CA LEU A 295 -14.90 20.72 -26.38
C LEU A 295 -14.64 22.07 -25.69
N GLN A 296 -14.57 22.05 -24.37
CA GLN A 296 -14.28 23.24 -23.58
C GLN A 296 -12.79 23.22 -23.20
N PRO A 297 -12.04 24.31 -23.44
CA PRO A 297 -10.69 24.41 -22.92
C PRO A 297 -10.72 24.49 -21.39
N TYR A 298 -9.65 24.05 -20.74
CA TYR A 298 -9.49 24.27 -19.31
C TYR A 298 -9.34 25.78 -19.04
N GLN A 299 -10.15 26.31 -18.12
CA GLN A 299 -10.19 27.74 -17.83
C GLN A 299 -8.97 28.22 -17.04
N ASP A 300 -8.40 27.36 -16.19
CA ASP A 300 -7.32 27.71 -15.28
C ASP A 300 -6.03 26.93 -15.56
N ARG A 301 -4.89 27.61 -15.38
CA ARG A 301 -3.55 27.02 -15.57
C ARG A 301 -3.28 25.83 -14.66
N THR A 302 -3.89 25.78 -13.48
CA THR A 302 -3.73 24.68 -12.53
C THR A 302 -4.37 23.38 -13.03
N SER A 303 -5.53 23.46 -13.66
CA SER A 303 -6.21 22.32 -14.29
C SER A 303 -5.41 21.77 -15.46
N ILE A 304 -4.84 22.65 -16.30
CA ILE A 304 -3.95 22.25 -17.40
C ILE A 304 -2.76 21.47 -16.86
N ARG A 305 -2.07 22.02 -15.85
CA ARG A 305 -0.92 21.35 -15.22
C ARG A 305 -1.30 20.00 -14.60
N LYS A 306 -2.42 19.94 -13.89
CA LYS A 306 -2.90 18.71 -13.24
C LYS A 306 -3.19 17.60 -14.24
N ARG A 307 -3.79 17.93 -15.38
CA ARG A 307 -4.11 16.98 -16.46
C ARG A 307 -2.86 16.57 -17.24
N CYS A 308 -2.01 17.53 -17.59
CA CYS A 308 -0.74 17.32 -18.28
C CYS A 308 0.21 16.41 -17.49
N ARG A 309 0.15 16.43 -16.15
CA ARG A 309 0.99 15.60 -15.28
C ARG A 309 1.02 14.13 -15.70
N VAL A 310 -0.11 13.56 -16.09
CA VAL A 310 -0.17 12.14 -16.49
C VAL A 310 0.71 11.87 -17.71
N TRP A 311 0.60 12.71 -18.74
CA TRP A 311 1.44 12.62 -19.94
C TRP A 311 2.91 12.88 -19.63
N GLN A 312 3.22 13.87 -18.81
CA GLN A 312 4.61 14.14 -18.38
C GLN A 312 5.24 12.90 -17.71
N GLN A 313 4.50 12.24 -16.82
CA GLN A 313 4.96 11.03 -16.15
C GLN A 313 5.15 9.85 -17.11
N MET A 314 4.25 9.67 -18.09
CA MET A 314 4.38 8.64 -19.12
C MET A 314 5.60 8.87 -20.02
N LEU A 315 5.81 10.10 -20.48
CA LEU A 315 6.94 10.43 -21.34
C LEU A 315 8.26 10.23 -20.61
N VAL A 316 8.38 10.68 -19.36
CA VAL A 316 9.59 10.46 -18.56
C VAL A 316 9.82 8.99 -18.25
N PHE A 317 8.76 8.21 -18.01
CA PHE A 317 8.86 6.76 -17.90
C PHE A 317 9.55 6.14 -19.14
N PHE A 318 9.14 6.55 -20.34
CA PHE A 318 9.76 6.06 -21.58
C PHE A 318 11.21 6.55 -21.74
N VAL A 319 11.49 7.82 -21.44
CA VAL A 319 12.87 8.36 -21.47
C VAL A 319 13.79 7.56 -20.55
N ARG A 320 13.35 7.30 -19.30
CA ARG A 320 14.16 6.57 -18.31
C ARG A 320 14.35 5.11 -18.70
N THR A 321 13.28 4.42 -19.05
CA THR A 321 13.35 2.99 -19.38
C THR A 321 14.12 2.71 -20.67
N GLN A 322 13.99 3.54 -21.71
CA GLN A 322 14.80 3.39 -22.92
C GLN A 322 16.28 3.64 -22.65
N ARG A 323 16.64 4.69 -21.91
CA ARG A 323 18.05 4.93 -21.53
C ARG A 323 18.64 3.82 -20.67
N MET A 324 17.84 3.19 -19.81
CA MET A 324 18.29 2.01 -19.05
C MET A 324 18.57 0.83 -19.98
N ARG A 325 17.70 0.59 -20.96
CA ARG A 325 17.86 -0.48 -21.97
C ARG A 325 19.07 -0.25 -22.86
N ASP A 326 19.28 0.97 -23.34
CA ASP A 326 20.45 1.35 -24.14
C ASP A 326 21.77 1.16 -23.35
N ALA A 327 21.72 1.39 -22.03
CA ALA A 327 22.84 1.14 -21.12
C ALA A 327 22.98 -0.34 -20.70
N GLY A 328 22.23 -1.27 -21.29
CA GLY A 328 22.29 -2.70 -20.98
C GLY A 328 21.73 -3.08 -19.59
N ARG A 329 20.98 -2.20 -18.94
CA ARG A 329 20.37 -2.46 -17.63
C ARG A 329 18.98 -3.06 -17.80
N ALA A 330 18.80 -4.29 -17.34
CA ALA A 330 17.49 -4.95 -17.27
C ALA A 330 16.74 -4.47 -16.03
N SER A 331 16.06 -3.32 -16.13
CA SER A 331 15.18 -2.86 -15.05
C SER A 331 13.98 -2.11 -15.58
N GLY A 332 12.80 -2.56 -15.16
CA GLY A 332 11.50 -1.99 -15.52
C GLY A 332 10.59 -2.97 -16.28
N PRO A 333 9.30 -2.64 -16.44
CA PRO A 333 8.34 -3.51 -17.11
C PRO A 333 8.66 -3.73 -18.59
N GLU A 334 8.29 -4.90 -19.10
CA GLU A 334 8.43 -5.23 -20.53
C GLU A 334 7.36 -4.53 -21.36
N TYR A 335 7.78 -3.75 -22.35
CA TYR A 335 6.90 -3.13 -23.34
C TYR A 335 7.66 -2.89 -24.64
N ARG A 336 6.94 -2.74 -25.76
CA ARG A 336 7.56 -2.48 -27.07
C ARG A 336 6.92 -1.27 -27.75
N PHE A 337 7.76 -0.48 -28.40
CA PHE A 337 7.28 0.47 -29.38
C PHE A 337 7.02 -0.24 -30.70
N ASN A 338 5.92 0.10 -31.37
CA ASN A 338 5.80 -0.21 -32.78
C ASN A 338 6.77 0.67 -33.60
N ARG A 339 6.93 0.37 -34.89
CA ARG A 339 7.87 1.10 -35.76
C ARG A 339 7.62 2.62 -35.79
N ARG A 340 6.36 3.07 -35.79
CA ARG A 340 6.02 4.50 -35.85
C ARG A 340 6.31 5.19 -34.52
N GLN A 341 5.95 4.55 -33.41
CA GLN A 341 6.27 5.01 -32.06
C GLN A 341 7.78 5.12 -31.84
N ALA A 342 8.56 4.13 -32.30
CA ALA A 342 10.02 4.15 -32.19
C ALA A 342 10.63 5.35 -32.96
N VAL A 343 10.22 5.55 -34.22
CA VAL A 343 10.68 6.69 -35.04
C VAL A 343 10.27 8.03 -34.43
N ALA A 344 9.04 8.15 -33.91
CA ALA A 344 8.57 9.38 -33.27
C ALA A 344 9.33 9.65 -31.96
N PHE A 345 9.63 8.61 -31.18
CA PHE A 345 10.43 8.72 -29.96
C PHE A 345 11.87 9.14 -30.27
N GLU A 346 12.52 8.54 -31.26
CA GLU A 346 13.88 8.92 -31.68
C GLU A 346 13.95 10.39 -32.10
N ARG A 347 12.95 10.89 -32.83
CA ARG A 347 12.84 12.31 -33.21
C ARG A 347 12.68 13.23 -31.99
N LEU A 348 11.86 12.82 -31.02
CA LEU A 348 11.70 13.56 -29.77
C LEU A 348 13.03 13.62 -29.00
N MET A 349 13.74 12.51 -28.90
CA MET A 349 15.03 12.45 -28.20
C MET A 349 16.10 13.30 -28.89
N ALA A 350 16.20 13.26 -30.21
CA ALA A 350 17.12 14.11 -30.97
C ALA A 350 16.81 15.60 -30.76
N ALA A 351 15.54 16.01 -30.85
CA ALA A 351 15.15 17.39 -30.58
C ALA A 351 15.42 17.81 -29.12
N ALA A 352 15.24 16.90 -28.16
CA ALA A 352 15.58 17.15 -26.75
C ALA A 352 17.09 17.29 -26.53
N GLU A 353 17.91 16.55 -27.25
CA GLU A 353 19.37 16.69 -27.22
C GLU A 353 19.81 18.04 -27.79
N ASP A 354 19.22 18.47 -28.90
CA ASP A 354 19.48 19.80 -29.49
C ASP A 354 19.15 20.93 -28.50
N VAL A 355 17.98 20.88 -27.85
CA VAL A 355 17.58 21.86 -26.83
C VAL A 355 18.50 21.86 -25.62
N VAL A 356 19.00 20.69 -25.20
CA VAL A 356 19.92 20.59 -24.06
C VAL A 356 21.34 21.05 -24.43
N ALA A 357 21.75 20.88 -25.69
CA ALA A 357 23.04 21.34 -26.21
C ALA A 357 23.04 22.86 -26.48
N ALA A 358 21.91 23.41 -26.93
CA ALA A 358 21.72 24.83 -27.14
C ALA A 358 21.51 25.55 -25.80
N THR A 359 22.58 26.06 -25.17
CA THR A 359 22.52 26.86 -23.93
C THR A 359 21.89 28.25 -24.07
N GLY A 360 21.07 28.50 -25.09
CA GLY A 360 20.42 29.78 -25.33
C GLY A 360 19.59 29.77 -26.61
N GLU A 361 18.31 30.11 -26.46
CA GLU A 361 17.34 30.53 -27.47
C GLU A 361 17.39 29.77 -28.81
N GLU A 362 16.58 28.71 -28.91
CA GLU A 362 16.07 28.30 -30.22
C GLU A 362 15.30 29.48 -30.83
N ALA A 363 15.91 30.16 -31.79
CA ALA A 363 15.22 31.07 -32.69
C ALA A 363 14.25 30.24 -33.55
N SER A 364 13.06 29.98 -33.02
CA SER A 364 11.97 29.39 -33.78
C SER A 364 11.65 30.35 -34.94
N PRO A 365 11.52 29.87 -36.19
CA PRO A 365 11.13 30.74 -37.30
C PRO A 365 9.82 31.44 -36.91
N GLU A 366 9.77 32.78 -37.00
CA GLU A 366 8.75 33.69 -36.42
C GLU A 366 7.28 33.37 -36.78
N ASN A 367 7.02 32.37 -37.62
CA ASN A 367 5.70 31.94 -38.08
C ASN A 367 5.37 30.45 -37.84
N ALA A 368 6.18 29.67 -37.14
CA ALA A 368 5.87 28.27 -36.83
C ALA A 368 5.00 28.16 -35.57
N PRO A 369 3.82 27.49 -35.62
CA PRO A 369 2.91 27.39 -34.47
C PRO A 369 3.44 26.53 -33.30
N LEU A 370 4.43 25.68 -33.56
CA LEU A 370 5.12 24.86 -32.56
C LEU A 370 6.61 24.79 -32.91
N THR A 371 7.47 24.77 -31.89
CA THR A 371 8.91 24.50 -32.05
C THR A 371 9.17 23.07 -32.52
N SER A 372 10.40 22.78 -32.95
CA SER A 372 10.84 21.43 -33.38
C SER A 372 10.53 20.37 -32.31
N ILE A 373 10.92 20.62 -31.06
CA ILE A 373 10.73 19.71 -29.93
C ILE A 373 9.26 19.59 -29.53
N GLN A 374 8.49 20.67 -29.58
CA GLN A 374 7.05 20.65 -29.30
C GLN A 374 6.30 19.78 -30.32
N ARG A 375 6.65 19.91 -31.62
CA ARG A 375 6.08 19.07 -32.67
C ARG A 375 6.46 17.61 -32.48
N ALA A 376 7.73 17.31 -32.22
CA ALA A 376 8.19 15.94 -31.99
C ALA A 376 7.52 15.30 -30.75
N CYS A 377 7.31 16.08 -29.69
CA CYS A 377 6.59 15.63 -28.50
C CYS A 377 5.14 15.30 -28.80
N LEU A 378 4.44 16.18 -29.54
CA LEU A 378 3.06 15.96 -29.95
C LEU A 378 2.93 14.75 -30.86
N ASP A 379 3.81 14.61 -31.87
CA ASP A 379 3.82 13.48 -32.81
C ASP A 379 4.00 12.15 -32.06
N PHE A 380 4.89 12.11 -31.06
CA PHE A 380 5.08 10.91 -30.24
C PHE A 380 3.83 10.59 -29.40
N CYS A 381 3.18 11.58 -28.78
CA CYS A 381 1.92 11.37 -28.06
C CYS A 381 0.82 10.84 -28.99
N ILE A 382 0.73 11.35 -30.23
CA ILE A 382 -0.23 10.88 -31.25
C ILE A 382 0.07 9.42 -31.63
N GLU A 383 1.34 9.06 -31.86
CA GLU A 383 1.72 7.68 -32.19
C GLU A 383 1.52 6.69 -31.02
N LEU A 384 1.61 7.16 -29.77
CA LEU A 384 1.22 6.36 -28.60
C LEU A 384 -0.30 6.09 -28.58
N LEU A 385 -1.13 7.06 -28.98
CA LEU A 385 -2.58 6.90 -29.09
C LEU A 385 -3.00 6.08 -30.31
N ASN A 386 -2.25 6.15 -31.42
CA ASN A 386 -2.47 5.38 -32.65
C ASN A 386 -2.04 3.90 -32.51
N GLN A 387 -2.29 3.30 -31.35
CA GLN A 387 -1.99 1.91 -31.06
C GLN A 387 -3.13 1.00 -31.55
N THR A 388 -2.78 -0.04 -32.29
CA THR A 388 -3.66 -1.20 -32.46
C THR A 388 -3.32 -2.24 -31.38
N VAL A 389 -4.29 -2.59 -30.54
CA VAL A 389 -4.10 -3.62 -29.52
C VAL A 389 -3.94 -4.97 -30.23
N SER A 390 -2.76 -5.58 -30.10
CA SER A 390 -2.46 -6.89 -30.67
C SER A 390 -2.84 -8.02 -29.68
N ARG A 391 -2.44 -9.26 -29.93
CA ARG A 391 -2.80 -10.43 -29.11
C ARG A 391 -2.39 -10.34 -27.63
N ARG A 392 -1.44 -9.45 -27.27
CA ARG A 392 -1.03 -9.18 -25.88
C ARG A 392 -1.19 -7.70 -25.58
N GLU A 393 -2.09 -7.38 -24.64
CA GLU A 393 -2.42 -6.00 -24.27
C GLU A 393 -1.20 -5.23 -23.74
N TYR A 394 -0.28 -5.90 -23.05
CA TYR A 394 0.91 -5.30 -22.45
C TYR A 394 2.13 -5.15 -23.36
N ASP A 395 2.05 -5.61 -24.61
CA ASP A 395 3.01 -5.18 -25.63
C ASP A 395 2.81 -3.68 -25.94
N CYS A 396 1.67 -3.11 -25.55
CA CYS A 396 1.36 -1.68 -25.68
C CYS A 396 2.10 -0.83 -24.65
N ALA A 397 2.97 0.05 -25.15
CA ALA A 397 3.72 1.00 -24.34
C ALA A 397 2.80 1.88 -23.47
N LEU A 398 1.68 2.35 -24.02
CA LEU A 398 0.73 3.20 -23.29
C LEU A 398 0.04 2.45 -22.13
N ILE A 399 -0.35 1.19 -22.33
CA ILE A 399 -0.95 0.34 -21.30
C ILE A 399 0.07 0.00 -20.21
N CYS A 400 1.32 -0.26 -20.60
CA CYS A 400 2.43 -0.43 -19.65
C CYS A 400 2.60 0.82 -18.77
N ALA A 401 2.74 2.00 -19.36
CA ALA A 401 2.90 3.24 -18.60
C ALA A 401 1.69 3.50 -17.68
N ALA A 402 0.48 3.17 -18.14
CA ALA A 402 -0.72 3.26 -17.31
C ALA A 402 -0.71 2.29 -16.12
N ALA A 403 -0.20 1.07 -16.29
CA ALA A 403 -0.03 0.10 -15.22
C ALA A 403 0.93 0.60 -14.14
N VAL A 404 2.06 1.18 -14.54
CA VAL A 404 3.05 1.77 -13.62
C VAL A 404 2.44 2.94 -12.85
N LEU A 405 1.67 3.80 -13.53
CA LEU A 405 0.95 4.90 -12.88
C LEU A 405 -0.16 4.43 -11.94
N GLY A 406 -0.66 3.20 -12.11
CA GLY A 406 -1.60 2.56 -11.20
C GLY A 406 -0.99 2.18 -9.83
N VAL A 407 0.35 2.12 -9.74
CA VAL A 407 1.04 1.87 -8.48
C VAL A 407 0.92 3.09 -7.57
N ASN A 408 0.60 2.86 -6.29
CA ASN A 408 0.47 3.94 -5.33
C ASN A 408 1.87 4.48 -4.98
N PRO A 409 2.12 5.80 -5.04
CA PRO A 409 3.43 6.37 -4.72
C PRO A 409 3.73 6.46 -3.22
N THR A 410 2.70 6.53 -2.35
CA THR A 410 2.87 6.82 -0.91
C THR A 410 2.63 5.63 0.01
N GLN A 411 1.75 4.70 -0.36
CA GLN A 411 1.37 3.56 0.47
C GLN A 411 1.52 2.23 -0.26
N PRO A 412 1.94 1.14 0.42
CA PRO A 412 1.98 -0.21 -0.15
C PRO A 412 0.73 -0.55 -0.95
N GLY A 413 0.93 -1.06 -2.16
CA GLY A 413 -0.16 -1.49 -3.04
C GLY A 413 -0.49 -0.54 -4.19
N TRP A 414 -1.74 -0.64 -4.63
CA TRP A 414 -2.27 0.05 -5.81
C TRP A 414 -2.99 1.34 -5.43
N ARG A 415 -3.20 2.20 -6.42
CA ARG A 415 -4.07 3.37 -6.24
C ARG A 415 -5.52 2.94 -6.00
N ASP A 416 -6.24 3.80 -5.30
CA ASP A 416 -7.65 3.60 -4.99
C ASP A 416 -8.51 3.60 -6.28
N PRO A 417 -9.51 2.71 -6.41
CA PRO A 417 -10.45 2.70 -7.53
C PRO A 417 -11.00 4.08 -7.93
N GLU A 418 -11.28 4.96 -6.95
CA GLU A 418 -11.84 6.29 -7.17
C GLU A 418 -10.88 7.23 -7.93
N THR A 419 -9.58 6.91 -7.92
CA THR A 419 -8.56 7.71 -8.59
C THR A 419 -8.34 7.32 -10.05
N TYR A 420 -8.84 6.16 -10.52
CA TYR A 420 -8.67 5.72 -11.90
C TYR A 420 -9.46 6.55 -12.92
N PRO A 421 -10.75 6.90 -12.71
CA PRO A 421 -11.48 7.71 -13.67
C PRO A 421 -10.82 9.07 -14.00
N PRO A 422 -10.39 9.90 -13.03
CA PRO A 422 -9.73 11.17 -13.35
C PRO A 422 -8.36 10.97 -14.00
N PHE A 423 -7.64 9.91 -13.63
CA PHE A 423 -6.36 9.51 -14.23
C PHE A 423 -6.52 9.11 -15.71
N LEU A 424 -7.42 8.18 -16.03
CA LEU A 424 -7.68 7.73 -17.40
C LEU A 424 -8.24 8.86 -18.26
N SER A 425 -9.11 9.69 -17.68
CA SER A 425 -9.64 10.86 -18.38
C SER A 425 -8.56 11.85 -18.77
N ALA A 426 -7.43 11.94 -18.06
CA ALA A 426 -6.32 12.83 -18.41
C ALA A 426 -5.38 12.25 -19.49
N ILE A 427 -5.50 10.95 -19.79
CA ILE A 427 -4.81 10.34 -20.94
C ILE A 427 -5.60 10.64 -22.22
N ILE A 428 -6.93 10.58 -22.13
CA ILE A 428 -7.86 10.72 -23.27
C ILE A 428 -8.13 12.19 -23.62
N LYS A 429 -8.21 13.08 -22.62
CA LYS A 429 -8.49 14.51 -22.78
C LYS A 429 -7.24 15.33 -22.50
#